data_AF-A0A1L7WY68-F1
#
_entry.id   AF-A0A1L7WY68-F1
#
_cell.length_a   1.000
_cell.length_b   1.000
_cell.length_c   1.000
_cell.angle_alpha   90.00
_cell.angle_beta   90.00
_cell.angle_gamma   90.00
#
_symmetry.space_group_name_H-M   'P 1'
#
loop_
_entity.id
_entity.type
_entity.pdbx_description
1 polymer ?
#
loop_
_entity_poly.entity_id
_entity_poly.type
_entity_poly.pdbx_seq_one_letter_code
_entity_poly.pdbx_strand_id
1 'polypeptide(L)'
;MQLQSVLLSLFLATAVVAKGDANKTLSTAGECKQMKQLNNLVELAANTTKLDKVTKGNATKAAEIQAKASTASTELSTLQSNTTLMSACAVINAAQDEEDQCQETFILQKFVAFAANTTAVSAATKDNATKAAEIQTKASAASTKLAELTSNSTLQAACPAVAQKDECKIMSGLQKFVDVANNQTKLDKLTNGNTTKEDSIKAKAAIAQTKLTAMMSNSTLVSACQSLMTSQDGTTTSQAAASSSSAAAKKSAAVIVKGTSAVGAVFSTMIVVAMGMFML
;
A
#
# COMPACT_ATOMS: atom_id res chain seq x y z
N MET A 1 6.59 6.16 12.59
CA MET A 1 7.74 5.21 12.48
C MET A 1 7.74 4.47 11.13
N GLN A 2 6.97 4.90 10.13
CA GLN A 2 6.79 4.14 8.87
C GLN A 2 7.67 4.60 7.70
N LEU A 3 8.19 5.82 7.77
CA LEU A 3 9.22 6.28 6.83
C LEU A 3 10.56 5.58 7.08
N GLN A 4 10.77 5.02 8.27
CA GLN A 4 11.85 4.06 8.50
C GLN A 4 11.62 2.74 7.77
N SER A 5 10.36 2.32 7.57
CA SER A 5 10.03 1.13 6.77
C SER A 5 10.26 1.40 5.28
N VAL A 6 9.90 2.58 4.77
CA VAL A 6 10.19 3.00 3.39
C VAL A 6 11.70 3.15 3.17
N LEU A 7 12.42 3.77 4.11
CA LEU A 7 13.88 3.85 4.09
C LEU A 7 14.52 2.46 4.17
N LEU A 8 14.07 1.55 5.04
CA LEU A 8 14.61 0.18 5.11
C LEU A 8 14.36 -0.62 3.83
N SER A 9 13.20 -0.47 3.17
CA SER A 9 12.98 -1.06 1.85
C SER A 9 13.83 -0.42 0.76
N LEU A 10 14.20 0.87 0.91
CA LEU A 10 15.15 1.56 0.04
C LEU A 10 16.62 1.19 0.32
N PHE A 11 16.94 0.73 1.53
CA PHE A 11 18.29 0.25 1.89
C PHE A 11 18.61 -1.13 1.30
N LEU A 12 17.60 -1.89 0.85
CA LEU A 12 17.79 -3.19 0.21
C LEU A 12 17.96 -3.11 -1.32
N ALA A 13 17.74 -1.95 -1.95
CA ALA A 13 17.87 -1.81 -3.41
C ALA A 13 19.31 -1.52 -3.88
N THR A 14 20.22 -1.08 -3.00
CA THR A 14 21.61 -0.76 -3.37
C THR A 14 22.60 -1.90 -3.14
N ALA A 15 22.13 -3.11 -2.85
CA ALA A 15 22.95 -4.31 -2.69
C ALA A 15 22.52 -5.43 -3.66
N VAL A 16 22.43 -5.11 -4.96
CA VAL A 16 22.40 -6.14 -6.02
C VAL A 16 23.45 -5.80 -7.08
N VAL A 17 24.71 -5.67 -6.64
CA VAL A 17 25.87 -5.92 -7.49
C VAL A 17 26.88 -6.69 -6.64
N ALA A 18 26.60 -7.97 -6.39
CA ALA A 18 27.60 -9.04 -6.30
C ALA A 18 26.96 -10.39 -5.93
N LYS A 19 26.98 -11.30 -6.91
CA LYS A 19 27.15 -12.76 -6.78
C LYS A 19 25.91 -13.62 -6.47
N GLY A 20 25.27 -14.08 -7.55
CA GLY A 20 24.44 -15.30 -7.61
C GLY A 20 23.01 -15.04 -8.05
N ASP A 21 22.62 -15.58 -9.21
CA ASP A 21 21.29 -15.58 -9.85
C ASP A 21 20.93 -14.37 -10.74
N ALA A 22 21.67 -14.28 -11.84
CA ALA A 22 21.36 -13.48 -13.01
C ALA A 22 20.25 -14.12 -13.87
N ASN A 23 18.96 -14.05 -13.49
CA ASN A 23 17.85 -14.08 -14.47
C ASN A 23 16.44 -13.82 -13.88
N LYS A 24 16.24 -12.76 -13.10
CA LYS A 24 14.86 -12.32 -12.81
C LYS A 24 14.60 -11.02 -13.56
N THR A 25 14.34 -11.14 -14.86
CA THR A 25 13.76 -10.06 -15.66
C THR A 25 12.51 -9.60 -14.92
N LEU A 26 12.49 -8.33 -14.51
CA LEU A 26 11.30 -7.75 -13.90
C LEU A 26 10.19 -7.79 -14.94
N SER A 27 8.97 -8.08 -14.50
CA SER A 27 7.82 -7.84 -15.37
C SER A 27 7.74 -6.34 -15.67
N THR A 28 7.07 -5.96 -16.76
CA THR A 28 6.84 -4.54 -17.08
C THR A 28 6.24 -3.78 -15.89
N ALA A 29 5.31 -4.38 -15.15
CA ALA A 29 4.78 -3.80 -13.92
C ALA A 29 5.83 -3.62 -12.81
N GLY A 30 6.79 -4.56 -12.70
CA GLY A 30 7.93 -4.45 -11.81
C GLY A 30 8.87 -3.30 -12.18
N GLU A 31 9.19 -3.14 -13.46
CA GLU A 31 10.01 -2.03 -13.97
C GLU A 31 9.32 -0.68 -13.76
N CYS A 32 8.01 -0.59 -14.00
CA CYS A 32 7.23 0.62 -13.74
C CYS A 32 7.19 0.99 -12.25
N LYS A 33 7.05 -0.01 -11.38
CA LYS A 33 7.12 0.20 -9.93
C LYS A 33 8.49 0.69 -9.49
N GLN A 34 9.57 0.13 -10.03
CA GLN A 34 10.93 0.60 -9.77
C GLN A 34 11.10 2.05 -10.23
N MET A 35 10.64 2.39 -11.43
CA MET A 35 10.68 3.76 -11.93
C MET A 35 9.93 4.75 -11.02
N LYS A 36 8.72 4.39 -10.56
CA LYS A 36 7.94 5.20 -9.60
C LYS A 36 8.71 5.39 -8.28
N GLN A 37 9.37 4.35 -7.77
CA GLN A 37 10.17 4.43 -6.53
C GLN A 37 11.40 5.34 -6.69
N LEU A 38 12.13 5.21 -7.79
CA LEU A 38 13.28 6.06 -8.10
C LEU A 38 12.83 7.52 -8.23
N ASN A 39 11.71 7.78 -8.93
CA ASN A 39 11.17 9.12 -9.09
C ASN A 39 10.81 9.74 -7.73
N ASN A 40 10.11 8.99 -6.87
CA ASN A 40 9.75 9.44 -5.52
C ASN A 40 10.97 9.76 -4.65
N LEU A 41 12.06 8.99 -4.77
CA LEU A 41 13.31 9.26 -4.06
C LEU A 41 13.95 10.58 -4.54
N VAL A 42 14.00 10.78 -5.86
CA VAL A 42 14.54 12.02 -6.45
C VAL A 42 13.71 13.23 -6.01
N GLU A 43 12.38 13.13 -6.07
CA GLU A 43 11.48 14.20 -5.62
C GLU A 43 11.61 14.49 -4.12
N LEU A 44 11.75 13.46 -3.28
CA LEU A 44 11.97 13.62 -1.85
C LEU A 44 13.28 14.36 -1.56
N ALA A 45 14.38 13.95 -2.21
CA ALA A 45 15.68 14.56 -2.02
C ALA A 45 15.74 16.02 -2.50
N ALA A 46 14.96 16.36 -3.53
CA ALA A 46 14.83 17.72 -4.05
C ALA A 46 13.95 18.63 -3.18
N ASN A 47 13.05 18.06 -2.36
CA ASN A 47 12.16 18.83 -1.49
C ASN A 47 12.78 18.99 -0.10
N THR A 48 13.51 20.08 0.13
CA THR A 48 14.24 20.33 1.38
C THR A 48 13.36 20.26 2.63
N THR A 49 12.13 20.77 2.60
CA THR A 49 11.19 20.72 3.74
C THR A 49 10.73 19.29 4.04
N LYS A 50 10.37 18.51 3.01
CA LYS A 50 9.99 17.09 3.20
C LYS A 50 11.18 16.27 3.66
N LEU A 51 12.35 16.49 3.06
CA LEU A 51 13.59 15.82 3.43
C LEU A 51 13.95 16.09 4.89
N ASP A 52 13.94 17.35 5.31
CA ASP A 52 14.20 17.76 6.70
C ASP A 52 13.22 17.10 7.68
N LYS A 53 11.93 17.06 7.34
CA LYS A 53 10.91 16.39 8.14
C LYS A 53 11.15 14.88 8.25
N VAL A 54 11.62 14.24 7.19
CA VAL A 54 11.94 12.81 7.15
C VAL A 54 13.20 12.51 7.96
N THR A 55 14.22 13.35 7.85
CA THR A 55 15.51 13.17 8.52
C THR A 55 15.50 13.73 9.95
N LYS A 56 14.46 14.48 10.32
CA LYS A 56 14.33 15.23 11.58
C LYS A 56 15.51 16.19 11.76
N GLY A 57 15.90 16.88 10.69
CA GLY A 57 17.06 17.78 10.68
C GLY A 57 18.42 17.08 10.78
N ASN A 58 18.49 15.75 10.64
CA ASN A 58 19.76 15.05 10.62
C ASN A 58 20.46 15.24 9.26
N ALA A 59 21.49 16.09 9.25
CA ALA A 59 22.25 16.43 8.05
C ALA A 59 22.93 15.22 7.38
N THR A 60 23.49 14.29 8.15
CA THR A 60 24.13 13.08 7.60
C THR A 60 23.12 12.21 6.85
N LYS A 61 21.94 11.99 7.43
CA LYS A 61 20.86 11.23 6.76
C LYS A 61 20.32 11.95 5.54
N ALA A 62 20.24 13.27 5.58
CA ALA A 62 19.84 14.07 4.41
C ALA A 62 20.84 13.89 3.27
N ALA A 63 22.14 13.97 3.56
CA ALA A 63 23.21 13.77 2.60
C ALA A 63 23.20 12.34 2.02
N GLU A 64 22.96 11.31 2.84
CA GLU A 64 22.81 9.92 2.37
C GLU A 64 21.64 9.75 1.40
N ILE A 65 20.47 10.35 1.71
CA ILE A 65 19.29 10.31 0.83
C ILE A 65 19.58 11.03 -0.48
N GLN A 66 20.23 12.20 -0.42
CA GLN A 66 20.62 12.96 -1.61
C GLN A 66 21.61 12.19 -2.48
N ALA A 67 22.61 11.54 -1.88
CA ALA A 67 23.57 10.71 -2.63
C ALA A 67 22.87 9.54 -3.35
N LYS A 68 21.93 8.85 -2.66
CA LYS A 68 21.12 7.79 -3.28
C LYS A 68 20.21 8.32 -4.38
N ALA A 69 19.62 9.51 -4.19
CA ALA A 69 18.80 10.15 -5.21
C ALA A 69 19.60 10.50 -6.47
N SER A 70 20.87 10.89 -6.34
CA SER A 70 21.76 11.10 -7.48
C SER A 70 21.97 9.81 -8.29
N THR A 71 22.25 8.69 -7.63
CA THR A 71 22.35 7.38 -8.31
C THR A 71 21.02 6.97 -8.96
N ALA A 72 19.92 7.13 -8.22
CA ALA A 72 18.58 6.82 -8.71
C ALA A 72 18.20 7.67 -9.93
N SER A 73 18.64 8.93 -10.00
CA SER A 73 18.40 9.81 -11.14
C SER A 73 19.05 9.31 -12.43
N THR A 74 20.27 8.76 -12.34
CA THR A 74 20.95 8.14 -13.49
C THR A 74 20.22 6.89 -13.97
N GLU A 75 19.79 6.04 -13.04
CA GLU A 75 19.03 4.83 -13.36
C GLU A 75 17.65 5.16 -13.95
N LEU A 76 16.95 6.14 -13.36
CA LEU A 76 15.68 6.65 -13.86
C LEU A 76 15.83 7.16 -15.30
N SER A 77 16.88 7.93 -15.59
CA SER A 77 17.15 8.44 -16.96
C SER A 77 17.34 7.30 -17.96
N THR A 78 17.99 6.22 -17.53
CA THR A 78 18.18 5.02 -18.36
C THR A 78 16.85 4.34 -18.65
N LEU A 79 16.01 4.11 -17.64
CA LEU A 79 14.70 3.49 -17.81
C LEU A 79 13.75 4.36 -18.65
N GLN A 80 13.79 5.69 -18.47
CA GLN A 80 12.97 6.65 -19.19
C GLN A 80 13.32 6.77 -20.68
N SER A 81 14.51 6.34 -21.09
CA SER A 81 14.90 6.31 -22.50
C SER A 81 14.09 5.30 -23.33
N ASN A 82 13.47 4.32 -22.69
CA ASN A 82 12.60 3.34 -23.36
C ASN A 82 11.16 3.88 -23.45
N THR A 83 10.81 4.44 -24.61
CA THR A 83 9.50 5.07 -24.83
C THR A 83 8.32 4.09 -24.75
N THR A 84 8.52 2.83 -25.13
CA THR A 84 7.49 1.78 -25.00
C THR A 84 7.24 1.47 -23.53
N LEU A 85 8.30 1.33 -22.73
CA LEU A 85 8.20 1.13 -21.29
C LEU A 85 7.50 2.33 -20.63
N MET A 86 7.90 3.56 -20.97
CA MET A 86 7.26 4.78 -20.46
C MET A 86 5.75 4.80 -20.74
N SER A 87 5.34 4.43 -21.95
CA SER A 87 3.92 4.38 -22.32
C SER A 87 3.16 3.33 -21.49
N ALA A 88 3.75 2.15 -21.31
CA ALA A 88 3.16 1.10 -20.47
C ALA A 88 3.07 1.54 -19.00
N CYS A 89 4.13 2.18 -18.49
CA CYS A 89 4.19 2.65 -17.12
C CYS A 89 3.21 3.78 -16.83
N ALA A 90 2.89 4.65 -17.79
CA ALA A 90 1.85 5.66 -17.60
C ALA A 90 0.49 5.03 -17.26
N VAL A 91 0.10 3.97 -17.98
CA VAL A 91 -1.17 3.25 -17.73
C VAL A 91 -1.10 2.46 -16.43
N ILE A 92 -0.01 1.73 -16.19
CA ILE A 92 0.16 0.93 -14.97
C ILE A 92 0.20 1.82 -13.73
N ASN A 93 0.92 2.95 -13.77
CA ASN A 93 1.00 3.88 -12.65
C ASN A 93 -0.35 4.53 -12.38
N ALA A 94 -1.12 4.91 -13.42
CA ALA A 94 -2.46 5.45 -13.23
C ALA A 94 -3.39 4.44 -12.53
N ALA A 95 -3.37 3.17 -12.95
CA ALA A 95 -4.13 2.11 -12.30
C ALA A 95 -3.66 1.86 -10.86
N GLN A 96 -2.35 1.89 -10.60
CA GLN A 96 -1.80 1.76 -9.25
C GLN A 96 -2.14 2.95 -8.36
N ASP A 97 -2.11 4.18 -8.89
CA ASP A 97 -2.49 5.38 -8.15
C ASP A 97 -3.97 5.35 -7.76
N GLU A 98 -4.83 4.85 -8.64
CA GLU A 98 -6.24 4.62 -8.34
C GLU A 98 -6.42 3.54 -7.24
N GLU A 99 -5.71 2.40 -7.35
CA GLU A 99 -5.71 1.36 -6.31
C GLU A 99 -5.21 1.91 -4.96
N ASP A 100 -4.10 2.65 -4.95
CA ASP A 100 -3.50 3.26 -3.76
C ASP A 100 -4.47 4.26 -3.10
N GLN A 101 -5.14 5.11 -3.87
CA GLN A 101 -6.13 6.07 -3.37
C GLN A 101 -7.39 5.39 -2.82
N CYS A 102 -7.84 4.30 -3.44
CA CYS A 102 -8.93 3.51 -2.90
C CYS A 102 -8.55 2.83 -1.58
N GLN A 103 -7.35 2.27 -1.50
CA GLN A 103 -6.82 1.72 -0.25
C GLN A 103 -6.70 2.77 0.85
N GLU A 104 -6.20 3.96 0.51
CA GLU A 104 -6.15 5.10 1.43
C GLU A 104 -7.54 5.45 1.94
N THR A 105 -8.55 5.49 1.06
CA THR A 105 -9.96 5.72 1.42
C THR A 105 -10.44 4.69 2.45
N PHE A 106 -10.23 3.39 2.22
CA PHE A 106 -10.67 2.35 3.15
C PHE A 106 -9.95 2.39 4.50
N ILE A 107 -8.65 2.70 4.50
CA ILE A 107 -7.86 2.82 5.72
C ILE A 107 -8.34 4.03 6.53
N LEU A 108 -8.56 5.17 5.88
CA LEU A 108 -9.07 6.37 6.52
C LEU A 108 -10.47 6.15 7.11
N GLN A 109 -11.39 5.49 6.38
CA GLN A 109 -12.71 5.14 6.87
C GLN A 109 -12.64 4.29 8.14
N LYS A 110 -11.84 3.22 8.13
CA LYS A 110 -11.65 2.34 9.29
C LYS A 110 -11.09 3.10 10.48
N PHE A 111 -10.12 3.96 10.25
CA PHE A 111 -9.51 4.76 11.32
C PHE A 111 -10.45 5.79 11.93
N VAL A 112 -11.22 6.49 11.11
CA VAL A 112 -12.24 7.43 11.59
C VAL A 112 -13.30 6.67 12.41
N ALA A 113 -13.76 5.50 11.92
CA ALA A 113 -14.70 4.65 12.66
C ALA A 113 -14.13 4.16 14.00
N PHE A 114 -12.86 3.74 14.03
CA PHE A 114 -12.19 3.37 15.27
C PHE A 114 -12.06 4.54 16.25
N ALA A 115 -11.63 5.71 15.77
CA ALA A 115 -11.49 6.88 16.62
C ALA A 115 -12.83 7.33 17.22
N ALA A 116 -13.93 7.12 16.50
CA ALA A 116 -15.28 7.35 17.01
C ALA A 116 -15.73 6.31 18.06
N ASN A 117 -15.11 5.12 18.09
CA ASN A 117 -15.40 4.09 19.09
C ASN A 117 -14.56 4.32 20.36
N THR A 118 -15.14 5.05 21.31
CA THR A 118 -14.47 5.44 22.56
C THR A 118 -13.96 4.24 23.36
N THR A 119 -14.70 3.13 23.43
CA THR A 119 -14.27 1.90 24.11
C THR A 119 -13.04 1.27 23.46
N ALA A 120 -13.03 1.17 22.12
CA ALA A 120 -11.89 0.64 21.37
C ALA A 120 -10.65 1.53 21.51
N VAL A 121 -10.83 2.85 21.48
CA VAL A 121 -9.76 3.82 21.72
C VAL A 121 -9.23 3.72 23.15
N SER A 122 -10.11 3.64 24.16
CA SER A 122 -9.73 3.44 25.57
C SER A 122 -8.90 2.18 25.75
N ALA A 123 -9.37 1.05 25.22
CA ALA A 123 -8.65 -0.22 25.27
C ALA A 123 -7.27 -0.12 24.58
N ALA A 124 -7.21 0.46 23.38
CA ALA A 124 -5.96 0.62 22.62
C ALA A 124 -4.96 1.58 23.29
N THR A 125 -5.46 2.56 24.03
CA THR A 125 -4.63 3.56 24.73
C THR A 125 -4.34 3.21 26.18
N LYS A 126 -4.94 2.13 26.70
CA LYS A 126 -4.94 1.78 28.14
C LYS A 126 -5.43 2.94 28.99
N ASP A 127 -6.52 3.55 28.55
CA ASP A 127 -7.14 4.73 29.15
C ASP A 127 -6.22 5.95 29.29
N ASN A 128 -5.15 6.00 28.47
CA ASN A 128 -4.27 7.15 28.44
C ASN A 128 -4.91 8.31 27.66
N ALA A 129 -5.41 9.31 28.39
CA ALA A 129 -6.10 10.46 27.83
C ALA A 129 -5.27 11.23 26.76
N THR A 130 -3.96 11.39 26.96
CA THR A 130 -3.09 12.10 26.00
C THR A 130 -3.02 11.35 24.66
N LYS A 131 -2.89 10.02 24.70
CA LYS A 131 -2.88 9.19 23.49
C LYS A 131 -4.25 9.17 22.81
N ALA A 132 -5.33 9.12 23.58
CA ALA A 132 -6.68 9.21 23.04
C ALA A 132 -6.90 10.54 22.32
N ALA A 133 -6.49 11.67 22.93
CA ALA A 133 -6.55 12.99 22.30
C ALA A 133 -5.70 13.09 21.03
N GLU A 134 -4.51 12.48 21.00
CA GLU A 134 -3.67 12.39 19.80
C GLU A 134 -4.36 11.59 18.68
N ILE A 135 -5.04 10.48 19.01
CA ILE A 135 -5.83 9.69 18.04
C ILE A 135 -6.96 10.56 17.48
N GLN A 136 -7.70 11.28 18.34
CA GLN A 136 -8.79 12.14 17.88
C GLN A 136 -8.31 13.27 16.96
N THR A 137 -7.18 13.90 17.30
CA THR A 137 -6.57 14.94 16.46
C THR A 137 -6.22 14.42 15.08
N LYS A 138 -5.66 13.20 15.01
CA LYS A 138 -5.34 12.55 13.73
C LYS A 138 -6.59 12.09 12.99
N ALA A 139 -7.62 11.66 13.70
CA ALA A 139 -8.89 11.25 13.11
C ALA A 139 -9.59 12.43 12.42
N SER A 140 -9.52 13.63 13.00
CA SER A 140 -10.02 14.84 12.36
C SER A 140 -9.29 15.14 11.05
N ALA A 141 -7.95 15.08 11.04
CA ALA A 141 -7.16 15.27 9.81
C ALA A 141 -7.43 14.17 8.76
N ALA A 142 -7.58 12.91 9.22
CA ALA A 142 -7.96 11.79 8.38
C ALA A 142 -9.37 11.96 7.78
N SER A 143 -10.32 12.50 8.54
CA SER A 143 -11.67 12.80 8.07
C SER A 143 -11.67 13.86 6.97
N THR A 144 -10.85 14.91 7.08
CA THR A 144 -10.70 15.91 6.02
C THR A 144 -10.15 15.27 4.74
N LYS A 145 -9.11 14.44 4.85
CA LYS A 145 -8.55 13.75 3.67
C LYS A 145 -9.53 12.74 3.08
N LEU A 146 -10.28 12.05 3.92
CA LEU A 146 -11.33 11.13 3.47
C LEU A 146 -12.41 11.88 2.69
N ALA A 147 -12.84 13.05 3.15
CA ALA A 147 -13.80 13.89 2.43
C ALA A 147 -13.26 14.32 1.06
N GLU A 148 -11.98 14.67 0.97
CA GLU A 148 -11.31 15.01 -0.29
C GLU A 148 -11.34 13.82 -1.28
N LEU A 149 -10.91 12.63 -0.85
CA LEU A 149 -10.91 11.43 -1.70
C LEU A 149 -12.32 10.98 -2.08
N THR A 150 -13.29 11.06 -1.16
CA THR A 150 -14.68 10.66 -1.42
C THR A 150 -15.44 11.64 -2.32
N SER A 151 -14.96 12.88 -2.47
CA SER A 151 -15.52 13.84 -3.42
C SER A 151 -15.17 13.53 -4.89
N ASN A 152 -14.14 12.69 -5.14
CA ASN A 152 -13.75 12.28 -6.49
C ASN A 152 -14.63 11.12 -6.97
N SER A 153 -15.63 11.42 -7.80
CA SER A 153 -16.61 10.43 -8.28
C SER A 153 -15.99 9.31 -9.11
N THR A 154 -14.98 9.59 -9.94
CA THR A 154 -14.27 8.57 -10.73
C THR A 154 -13.57 7.57 -9.81
N LEU A 155 -12.86 8.07 -8.79
CA LEU A 155 -12.23 7.22 -7.78
C LEU A 155 -13.26 6.37 -7.06
N GLN A 156 -14.37 6.97 -6.60
CA GLN A 156 -15.43 6.24 -5.90
C GLN A 156 -16.07 5.13 -6.76
N ALA A 157 -16.17 5.33 -8.08
CA ALA A 157 -16.67 4.32 -9.00
C ALA A 157 -15.70 3.13 -9.16
N ALA A 158 -14.40 3.36 -9.07
CA ALA A 158 -13.37 2.32 -9.18
C ALA A 158 -13.18 1.52 -7.88
N CYS A 159 -13.35 2.17 -6.72
CA CYS A 159 -13.03 1.58 -5.43
C CYS A 159 -13.74 0.26 -5.08
N PRO A 160 -14.99 -0.03 -5.46
CA PRO A 160 -15.62 -1.32 -5.17
C PRO A 160 -14.84 -2.52 -5.73
N ALA A 161 -14.27 -2.40 -6.93
CA ALA A 161 -13.45 -3.46 -7.52
C ALA A 161 -12.13 -3.66 -6.74
N VAL A 162 -11.52 -2.56 -6.29
CA VAL A 162 -10.31 -2.60 -5.46
C VAL A 162 -10.60 -3.21 -4.09
N ALA A 163 -11.73 -2.84 -3.46
CA ALA A 163 -12.18 -3.41 -2.19
C ALA A 163 -12.32 -4.93 -2.30
N GLN A 164 -13.03 -5.41 -3.32
CA GLN A 164 -13.22 -6.83 -3.56
C GLN A 164 -11.88 -7.54 -3.79
N LYS A 165 -11.00 -6.98 -4.62
CA LYS A 165 -9.64 -7.52 -4.86
C LYS A 165 -8.86 -7.65 -3.55
N ASP A 166 -8.92 -6.66 -2.67
CA ASP A 166 -8.20 -6.68 -1.40
C ASP A 166 -8.84 -7.63 -0.37
N GLU A 167 -10.17 -7.74 -0.32
CA GLU A 167 -10.86 -8.77 0.47
C GLU A 167 -10.40 -10.17 0.06
N CYS A 168 -10.29 -10.44 -1.24
CA CYS A 168 -9.78 -11.71 -1.75
C CYS A 168 -8.31 -11.96 -1.35
N LYS A 169 -7.45 -10.93 -1.40
CA LYS A 169 -6.07 -11.04 -0.91
C LYS A 169 -6.02 -11.31 0.59
N ILE A 170 -6.88 -10.66 1.38
CA ILE A 170 -6.97 -10.87 2.82
C ILE A 170 -7.41 -12.31 3.11
N MET A 171 -8.44 -12.82 2.42
CA MET A 171 -8.88 -14.22 2.56
C MET A 171 -7.72 -15.19 2.26
N SER A 172 -7.01 -14.99 1.14
CA SER A 172 -5.85 -15.83 0.80
C SER A 172 -4.73 -15.74 1.84
N GLY A 173 -4.45 -14.53 2.36
CA GLY A 173 -3.45 -14.30 3.39
C GLY A 173 -3.81 -14.95 4.73
N LEU A 174 -5.07 -14.85 5.15
CA LEU A 174 -5.58 -15.50 6.36
C LEU A 174 -5.51 -17.02 6.24
N GLN A 175 -5.91 -17.59 5.09
CA GLN A 175 -5.78 -19.02 4.83
C GLN A 175 -4.33 -19.48 4.95
N LYS A 176 -3.39 -18.81 4.25
CA LYS A 176 -1.95 -19.12 4.33
C LYS A 176 -1.42 -19.03 5.76
N PHE A 177 -1.86 -18.02 6.52
CA PHE A 177 -1.45 -17.85 7.91
C PHE A 177 -1.95 -18.99 8.81
N VAL A 178 -3.22 -19.36 8.66
CA VAL A 178 -3.80 -20.52 9.35
C VAL A 178 -3.06 -21.81 8.97
N ASP A 179 -2.76 -22.03 7.69
CA ASP A 179 -2.04 -23.22 7.21
C ASP A 179 -0.63 -23.32 7.82
N VAL A 180 0.07 -22.19 7.94
CA VAL A 180 1.38 -22.14 8.60
C VAL A 180 1.26 -22.44 10.09
N ALA A 181 0.27 -21.84 10.77
CA ALA A 181 0.08 -22.03 12.21
C ALA A 181 -0.36 -23.46 12.58
N ASN A 182 -1.09 -24.14 11.69
CA ASN A 182 -1.51 -25.53 11.86
C ASN A 182 -0.43 -26.55 11.43
N ASN A 183 0.65 -26.09 10.81
CA ASN A 183 1.78 -26.95 10.44
C ASN A 183 2.90 -26.84 11.47
N GLN A 184 2.97 -27.82 12.39
CA GLN A 184 3.91 -27.78 13.51
C GLN A 184 5.38 -27.62 13.04
N THR A 185 5.82 -28.31 11.98
CA THR A 185 7.19 -28.16 11.46
C THR A 185 7.50 -26.75 10.93
N LYS A 186 6.55 -26.11 10.22
CA LYS A 186 6.73 -24.71 9.76
C LYS A 186 6.71 -23.75 10.94
N LEU A 187 5.86 -24.01 11.92
CA LEU A 187 5.74 -23.22 13.12
C LEU A 187 7.01 -23.32 13.98
N ASP A 188 7.51 -24.52 14.25
CA ASP A 188 8.77 -24.78 14.98
C ASP A 188 9.96 -24.04 14.34
N LYS A 189 10.04 -24.08 13.00
CA LYS A 189 11.08 -23.34 12.25
C LYS A 189 10.93 -21.83 12.39
N LEU A 190 9.70 -21.32 12.42
CA LEU A 190 9.41 -19.89 12.56
C LEU A 190 9.71 -19.39 13.97
N THR A 191 9.46 -20.22 14.99
CA THR A 191 9.63 -19.88 16.41
C THR A 191 10.98 -20.30 16.98
N ASN A 192 11.75 -21.10 16.23
CA ASN A 192 12.93 -21.85 16.72
C ASN A 192 12.58 -22.71 17.95
N GLY A 193 11.42 -23.36 17.92
CA GLY A 193 10.90 -24.19 19.02
C GLY A 193 10.50 -23.39 20.27
N ASN A 194 10.31 -22.08 20.18
CA ASN A 194 9.86 -21.27 21.32
C ASN A 194 8.35 -21.43 21.53
N THR A 195 7.97 -22.26 22.50
CA THR A 195 6.58 -22.61 22.80
C THR A 195 5.67 -21.41 23.06
N THR A 196 6.15 -20.39 23.79
CA THR A 196 5.34 -19.17 24.05
C THR A 196 5.00 -18.42 22.77
N LYS A 197 5.93 -18.34 21.82
CA LYS A 197 5.67 -17.73 20.51
C LYS A 197 4.71 -18.58 19.68
N GLU A 198 4.83 -19.91 19.76
CA GLU A 198 3.93 -20.84 19.07
C GLU A 198 2.50 -20.68 19.57
N ASP A 199 2.29 -20.67 20.88
CA ASP A 199 0.98 -20.50 21.48
C ASP A 199 0.37 -19.15 21.10
N SER A 200 1.17 -18.08 21.07
CA SER A 200 0.73 -16.77 20.60
C SER A 200 0.32 -16.77 19.12
N ILE A 201 1.05 -17.49 18.25
CA ILE A 201 0.71 -17.63 16.84
C ILE A 201 -0.55 -18.47 16.66
N LYS A 202 -0.70 -19.58 17.39
CA LYS A 202 -1.90 -20.44 17.38
C LYS A 202 -3.13 -19.67 17.83
N ALA A 203 -3.02 -18.86 18.89
CA ALA A 203 -4.11 -17.99 19.35
C ALA A 203 -4.52 -16.96 18.27
N LYS A 204 -3.56 -16.33 17.59
CA LYS A 204 -3.84 -15.42 16.47
C LYS A 204 -4.43 -16.16 15.26
N ALA A 205 -4.00 -17.39 15.00
CA ALA A 205 -4.52 -18.21 13.91
C ALA A 205 -5.97 -18.61 14.16
N ALA A 206 -6.37 -18.88 15.42
CA ALA A 206 -7.77 -19.11 15.76
C ALA A 206 -8.65 -17.88 15.45
N ILE A 207 -8.19 -16.67 15.80
CA ILE A 207 -8.90 -15.42 15.46
C ILE A 207 -8.96 -15.24 13.93
N ALA A 208 -7.85 -15.47 13.24
CA ALA A 208 -7.77 -15.41 11.79
C ALA A 208 -8.73 -16.42 11.12
N GLN A 209 -8.84 -17.63 11.66
CA GLN A 209 -9.76 -18.66 11.19
C GLN A 209 -11.22 -18.23 11.38
N THR A 210 -11.59 -17.67 12.54
CA THR A 210 -12.95 -17.14 12.74
C THR A 210 -13.29 -16.06 11.70
N LYS A 211 -12.35 -15.15 11.47
CA LYS A 211 -12.52 -14.08 10.47
C LYS A 211 -12.59 -14.64 9.04
N LEU A 212 -11.77 -15.62 8.72
CA LEU A 212 -11.78 -16.30 7.42
C LEU A 212 -13.10 -17.01 7.19
N THR A 213 -13.61 -17.75 8.16
CA THR A 213 -14.93 -18.41 8.11
C THR A 213 -16.05 -17.39 7.91
N ALA A 214 -15.99 -16.24 8.59
CA ALA A 214 -16.95 -15.16 8.41
C ALA A 214 -16.88 -14.52 7.00
N MET A 215 -15.71 -14.45 6.37
CA MET A 215 -15.61 -14.03 4.97
C MET A 215 -16.10 -15.10 3.99
N MET A 216 -15.80 -16.38 4.27
CA MET A 216 -16.20 -17.51 3.42
C MET A 216 -17.70 -17.79 3.44
N SER A 217 -18.43 -17.34 4.47
CA SER A 217 -19.89 -17.45 4.50
C SER A 217 -20.57 -16.53 3.48
N ASN A 218 -19.86 -15.51 2.96
CA ASN A 218 -20.33 -14.68 1.86
C ASN A 218 -20.01 -15.38 0.52
N SER A 219 -20.96 -16.16 0.01
CA SER A 219 -20.82 -16.93 -1.24
C SER A 219 -20.52 -16.06 -2.46
N THR A 220 -21.06 -14.85 -2.51
CA THR A 220 -20.77 -13.88 -3.59
C THR A 220 -19.31 -13.46 -3.58
N LEU A 221 -18.75 -13.13 -2.41
CA LEU A 221 -17.34 -12.80 -2.26
C LEU A 221 -16.45 -13.98 -2.65
N VAL A 222 -16.75 -15.18 -2.14
CA VAL A 222 -16.01 -16.41 -2.46
C VAL A 222 -15.98 -16.70 -3.96
N SER A 223 -17.11 -16.50 -4.65
CA SER A 223 -17.20 -16.70 -6.10
C SER A 223 -16.38 -15.66 -6.86
N ALA A 224 -16.47 -14.39 -6.47
CA ALA A 224 -15.67 -13.32 -7.07
C ALA A 224 -14.16 -13.55 -6.88
N CYS A 225 -13.74 -14.00 -5.69
CA CYS A 225 -12.34 -14.29 -5.40
C CYS A 225 -11.80 -15.46 -6.22
N GLN A 226 -12.61 -16.51 -6.45
CA GLN A 226 -12.22 -17.61 -7.32
C GLN A 226 -11.98 -17.13 -8.76
N SER A 227 -12.89 -16.31 -9.31
CA SER A 227 -12.75 -15.73 -10.65
C SER A 227 -11.51 -14.81 -10.78
N LEU A 228 -11.19 -14.06 -9.71
CA LEU A 228 -10.00 -13.21 -9.66
C LEU A 228 -8.71 -14.04 -9.60
N MET A 229 -8.71 -15.17 -8.87
CA MET A 229 -7.55 -16.06 -8.80
C MET A 229 -7.26 -16.75 -10.14
N THR A 230 -8.30 -17.18 -10.87
CA THR A 230 -8.12 -17.78 -12.20
C THR A 230 -7.65 -16.78 -13.26
N SER A 231 -7.85 -15.47 -13.03
CA SER A 231 -7.46 -14.41 -13.96
C SER A 231 -6.02 -13.93 -13.79
N GLN A 232 -5.28 -14.38 -12.77
CA GLN A 232 -3.88 -13.97 -12.53
C GLN A 232 -2.82 -14.80 -13.26
N ASP A 233 -3.17 -15.98 -13.81
CA ASP A 233 -2.21 -16.91 -14.42
C ASP A 233 -2.07 -16.79 -15.95
N GLY A 234 -2.68 -15.80 -16.58
CA GLY A 234 -2.64 -15.67 -18.05
C GLY A 234 -2.66 -14.23 -18.53
N THR A 235 -1.56 -13.83 -19.17
CA THR A 235 -1.46 -12.83 -20.23
C THR A 235 -2.83 -12.37 -20.80
N THR A 236 -3.38 -11.28 -20.29
CA THR A 236 -4.42 -10.54 -21.01
C THR A 236 -3.99 -9.09 -21.12
N THR A 237 -3.31 -8.83 -22.24
CA THR A 237 -3.43 -7.61 -23.01
C THR A 237 -4.87 -7.09 -22.91
N SER A 238 -5.05 -5.92 -22.33
CA SER A 238 -6.34 -5.24 -22.25
C SER A 238 -6.89 -5.04 -23.66
N GLN A 239 -7.74 -5.97 -24.10
CA GLN A 239 -8.54 -5.81 -25.29
C GLN A 239 -9.71 -4.92 -24.91
N ALA A 240 -9.60 -3.65 -25.28
CA ALA A 240 -10.68 -2.68 -25.16
C ALA A 240 -11.94 -3.26 -25.81
N ALA A 241 -13.01 -3.39 -25.03
CA ALA A 241 -14.34 -3.63 -25.56
C ALA A 241 -14.77 -2.40 -26.36
N ALA A 242 -14.57 -2.46 -27.67
CA ALA A 242 -15.17 -1.54 -28.61
C ALA A 242 -16.67 -1.88 -28.74
N SER A 243 -17.52 -0.89 -28.46
CA SER A 243 -18.85 -0.79 -29.05
C SER A 243 -19.13 0.69 -29.34
N SER A 244 -19.04 0.98 -30.65
CA SER A 244 -19.56 2.11 -31.43
C SER A 244 -20.87 2.70 -30.91
N SER A 245 -21.25 3.97 -31.08
CA SER A 245 -20.86 5.10 -31.96
C SER A 245 -21.69 6.30 -31.47
N SER A 246 -21.22 7.54 -31.42
CA SER A 246 -21.25 8.47 -32.56
C SER A 246 -20.44 9.74 -32.29
N ALA A 247 -19.78 10.22 -33.33
CA ALA A 247 -18.87 11.35 -33.36
C ALA A 247 -19.48 12.71 -32.96
N ALA A 248 -18.71 13.51 -32.23
CA ALA A 248 -18.59 14.95 -32.46
C ALA A 248 -17.21 15.42 -31.97
N ALA A 249 -16.34 15.73 -32.92
CA ALA A 249 -15.06 16.38 -32.67
C ALA A 249 -15.26 17.76 -32.03
N LYS A 250 -14.45 18.10 -31.02
CA LYS A 250 -13.94 19.47 -30.79
C LYS A 250 -12.83 19.51 -29.74
N LYS A 251 -11.66 19.91 -30.23
CA LYS A 251 -10.62 20.80 -29.68
C LYS A 251 -10.03 20.53 -28.28
N SER A 252 -8.70 20.43 -28.32
CA SER A 252 -7.72 20.51 -27.24
C SER A 252 -8.06 21.50 -26.12
N ALA A 253 -7.89 21.04 -24.89
CA ALA A 253 -7.44 21.86 -23.77
C ALA A 253 -6.58 20.98 -22.86
N ALA A 254 -5.26 21.16 -22.97
CA ALA A 254 -4.32 20.68 -21.97
C ALA A 254 -4.60 21.43 -20.67
N VAL A 255 -5.11 20.72 -19.65
CA VAL A 255 -5.10 21.22 -18.28
C VAL A 255 -3.91 20.60 -17.58
N ILE A 256 -2.83 21.37 -17.56
CA ILE A 256 -1.71 21.20 -16.64
C ILE A 256 -2.27 21.47 -15.24
N VAL A 257 -2.63 20.43 -14.50
CA VAL A 257 -2.88 20.56 -13.06
C VAL A 257 -1.52 20.60 -12.36
N LYS A 258 -0.94 21.80 -12.34
CA LYS A 258 0.15 22.15 -11.43
C LYS A 258 -0.46 22.47 -10.06
N GLY A 259 -0.05 21.70 -9.05
CA GLY A 259 0.04 22.18 -7.68
C GLY A 259 -1.15 21.85 -6.78
N THR A 260 -0.94 20.89 -5.87
CA THR A 260 -1.37 20.90 -4.46
C THR A 260 -0.89 19.62 -3.76
N SER A 261 0.42 19.50 -3.53
CA SER A 261 0.98 18.41 -2.72
C SER A 261 1.49 18.92 -1.38
N ALA A 262 0.54 19.35 -0.55
CA ALA A 262 0.71 19.68 0.86
C ALA A 262 -0.04 18.68 1.77
N VAL A 263 0.08 17.37 1.52
CA VAL A 263 -0.53 16.32 2.36
C VAL A 263 0.43 15.14 2.51
N GLY A 264 1.55 15.33 3.21
CA GLY A 264 2.63 14.33 3.28
C GLY A 264 2.94 13.77 4.67
N ALA A 265 2.15 14.07 5.70
CA ALA A 265 2.61 13.89 7.08
C ALA A 265 1.67 13.17 8.06
N VAL A 266 0.44 12.84 7.69
CA VAL A 266 -0.55 12.32 8.66
C VAL A 266 -0.56 10.79 8.76
N PHE A 267 0.03 10.07 7.80
CA PHE A 267 -0.09 8.61 7.72
C PHE A 267 0.89 7.78 8.58
N SER A 268 1.93 8.38 9.20
CA SER A 268 3.01 7.63 9.87
C SER A 268 2.63 6.96 11.21
N THR A 269 1.38 7.11 11.66
CA THR A 269 0.87 6.55 12.93
C THR A 269 -0.32 5.61 12.82
N MET A 270 -0.80 5.32 11.61
CA MET A 270 -1.87 4.33 11.38
C MET A 270 -1.47 2.89 11.71
N ILE A 271 -0.18 2.55 11.63
CA ILE A 271 0.25 1.14 11.76
C ILE A 271 0.31 0.60 13.19
N VAL A 272 0.32 1.46 14.22
CA VAL A 272 0.13 0.98 15.61
C VAL A 272 -1.35 0.64 15.87
N VAL A 273 -2.27 1.30 15.17
CA VAL A 273 -3.72 1.06 15.32
C VAL A 273 -4.17 -0.17 14.54
N ALA A 274 -3.54 -0.50 13.41
CA ALA A 274 -3.86 -1.69 12.63
C ALA A 274 -3.73 -2.99 13.46
N MET A 275 -2.70 -3.13 14.32
CA MET A 275 -2.58 -4.33 15.17
C MET A 275 -3.65 -4.40 16.28
N GLY A 276 -4.21 -3.26 16.72
CA GLY A 276 -5.34 -3.22 17.65
C GLY A 276 -6.69 -3.50 16.97
N MET A 277 -6.89 -2.99 15.75
CA MET A 277 -8.11 -3.22 14.96
C MET A 277 -8.27 -4.65 14.42
N PHE A 278 -7.20 -5.44 14.38
CA PHE A 278 -7.30 -6.86 14.03
C PHE A 278 -7.57 -7.76 15.25
N MET A 279 -7.63 -7.20 16.47
CA MET A 279 -7.92 -7.91 17.72
C MET A 279 -9.22 -7.48 18.42
N LEU A 280 -10.00 -6.61 17.78
CA LEU A 280 -11.39 -6.27 18.12
C LEU A 280 -12.29 -6.74 16.97
#